data_AF-A0A1F4JL89-F1
#
_entry.id   AF-A0A1F4JL89-F1
#
_cell.length_a   1.000
_cell.length_b   1.000
_cell.length_c   1.000
_cell.angle_alpha   90.00
_cell.angle_beta   90.00
_cell.angle_gamma   90.00
#
_symmetry.space_group_name_H-M   'P 1'
#
loop_
_entity.id
_entity.type
_entity.pdbx_description
1 polymer ?
#
loop_
_entity_poly.entity_id
_entity_poly.type
_entity_poly.pdbx_seq_one_letter_code
_entity_poly.pdbx_strand_id
1 'polypeptide(L)'
;MCPETKRNQQNRRKAGATAQRGFSIVSAIFLLVVMASLGAFMLTFSTVQHTTATQDMEGTRAYQAARTGIEWGLYQVLQVPPPPAAAPVCPGPTTLPPLGGALAGFTVTVDCILSDHVEAGVTVRVYQFTSTAINGATTGSPHYVERQLRATVSR
;
A
#
# COMPACT_ATOMS: atom_id res chain seq x y z
N MET A 1 -80.96 -45.64 -18.56
CA MET A 1 -80.80 -46.72 -19.56
C MET A 1 -81.01 -46.10 -20.94
N CYS A 2 -80.10 -46.11 -21.93
CA CYS A 2 -78.89 -46.89 -22.27
C CYS A 2 -77.79 -45.94 -22.85
N PRO A 3 -76.64 -46.41 -23.39
CA PRO A 3 -75.48 -47.02 -22.74
C PRO A 3 -74.15 -46.26 -23.04
N GLU A 4 -73.03 -46.75 -22.48
CA GLU A 4 -71.64 -46.30 -22.69
C GLU A 4 -71.21 -46.11 -24.17
N THR A 5 -70.33 -45.15 -24.40
CA THR A 5 -69.31 -45.25 -25.48
C THR A 5 -67.94 -44.83 -24.95
N LYS A 6 -67.04 -45.81 -24.87
CA LYS A 6 -65.62 -45.60 -24.58
C LYS A 6 -64.92 -44.88 -25.75
N ARG A 7 -64.11 -43.86 -25.44
CA ARG A 7 -63.05 -43.37 -26.34
C ARG A 7 -61.76 -43.23 -25.54
N ASN A 8 -61.05 -44.35 -25.37
CA ASN A 8 -59.90 -44.76 -26.18
C ASN A 8 -58.64 -43.93 -25.89
N GLN A 9 -57.81 -44.51 -25.02
CA GLN A 9 -56.39 -44.19 -24.84
C GLN A 9 -55.68 -44.33 -26.20
N GLN A 10 -55.14 -43.25 -26.76
CA GLN A 10 -54.19 -43.40 -27.86
C GLN A 10 -53.13 -42.30 -27.85
N ASN A 11 -51.95 -42.73 -27.39
CA ASN A 11 -50.63 -42.34 -27.86
C ASN A 11 -50.22 -40.87 -27.67
N ARG A 12 -49.41 -40.62 -26.64
CA ARG A 12 -47.95 -40.78 -26.74
C ARG A 12 -47.36 -40.04 -27.94
N ARG A 13 -47.16 -38.74 -27.76
CA ARG A 13 -45.93 -38.12 -28.27
C ARG A 13 -45.14 -37.62 -27.07
N LYS A 14 -44.56 -38.57 -26.33
CA LYS A 14 -43.26 -38.27 -25.70
C LYS A 14 -42.35 -37.99 -26.89
N ALA A 15 -42.17 -36.72 -27.23
CA ALA A 15 -40.99 -36.30 -27.96
C ALA A 15 -39.82 -36.61 -27.02
N GLY A 16 -39.42 -37.88 -26.98
CA GLY A 16 -38.10 -38.25 -26.55
C GLY A 16 -37.20 -37.61 -27.57
N ALA A 17 -36.77 -36.38 -27.29
CA ALA A 17 -35.48 -35.94 -27.75
C ALA A 17 -34.54 -37.07 -27.34
N THR A 18 -34.12 -37.86 -28.31
CA THR A 18 -32.93 -38.69 -28.23
C THR A 18 -31.79 -37.72 -27.99
N ALA A 19 -31.67 -37.30 -26.74
CA ALA A 19 -30.56 -36.50 -26.26
C ALA A 19 -29.34 -37.38 -26.51
N GLN A 20 -28.52 -37.00 -27.49
CA GLN A 20 -27.17 -37.51 -27.62
C GLN A 20 -26.47 -37.24 -26.28
N ARG A 21 -26.45 -38.27 -25.43
CA ARG A 21 -26.00 -38.23 -24.04
C ARG A 21 -24.47 -38.14 -23.88
N GLY A 22 -23.72 -38.12 -24.98
CA GLY A 22 -22.24 -38.14 -24.96
C GLY A 22 -21.57 -36.78 -25.16
N PHE A 23 -22.05 -35.95 -26.09
CA PHE A 23 -21.34 -34.71 -26.45
C PHE A 23 -21.65 -33.55 -25.49
N SER A 24 -22.89 -33.45 -25.01
CA SER A 24 -23.33 -32.35 -24.14
C SER A 24 -22.67 -32.36 -22.76
N ILE A 25 -22.25 -33.52 -22.26
CA ILE A 25 -21.64 -33.62 -20.92
C ILE A 25 -20.22 -33.05 -20.95
N VAL A 26 -19.48 -33.29 -22.03
CA VAL A 26 -18.11 -32.78 -22.21
C VAL A 26 -18.13 -31.26 -22.39
N SER A 27 -19.06 -30.72 -23.20
CA SER A 27 -19.20 -29.28 -23.38
C SER A 27 -19.65 -28.56 -22.10
N ALA A 28 -20.52 -29.16 -21.30
CA ALA A 28 -20.97 -28.58 -20.03
C ALA A 28 -19.82 -28.50 -19.00
N ILE A 29 -18.99 -29.55 -18.91
CA ILE A 29 -17.81 -29.54 -18.03
C ILE A 29 -16.80 -28.49 -18.50
N PHE A 30 -16.55 -28.40 -19.82
CA PHE A 30 -15.66 -27.38 -20.37
C PHE A 30 -16.11 -25.97 -20.00
N LEU A 31 -17.40 -25.65 -20.20
CA LEU A 31 -17.97 -24.35 -19.83
C LEU A 31 -17.87 -24.07 -18.32
N LEU A 32 -18.14 -25.08 -17.47
CA LEU A 32 -17.98 -24.93 -16.02
C LEU A 32 -16.54 -24.62 -15.62
N VAL A 33 -15.56 -25.32 -16.19
CA VAL A 33 -14.13 -25.08 -15.90
C VAL A 33 -13.70 -23.67 -16.35
N VAL A 34 -14.15 -23.21 -17.52
CA VAL A 34 -13.85 -21.86 -18.01
C VAL A 34 -14.52 -20.79 -17.14
N MET A 35 -15.79 -20.97 -16.76
CA MET A 35 -16.46 -20.03 -15.85
C MET A 35 -15.79 -19.99 -14.48
N ALA A 36 -15.40 -21.16 -13.95
CA ALA A 36 -14.69 -21.25 -12.69
C ALA A 36 -13.31 -20.57 -12.74
N SER A 37 -12.54 -20.75 -13.81
CA SER A 37 -11.23 -20.12 -13.97
C SER A 37 -11.34 -18.60 -14.11
N LEU A 38 -12.32 -18.10 -14.87
CA LEU A 38 -12.59 -16.67 -14.99
C LEU A 38 -13.03 -16.06 -13.65
N GLY A 39 -13.90 -16.75 -12.90
CA GLY A 39 -14.31 -16.33 -11.55
C GLY A 39 -13.13 -16.26 -10.57
N ALA A 40 -12.27 -17.28 -10.55
CA ALA A 40 -11.08 -17.31 -9.69
C ALA A 40 -10.09 -16.19 -10.03
N PHE A 41 -9.89 -15.91 -11.32
CA PHE A 41 -9.03 -14.82 -11.77
C PHE A 41 -9.58 -13.46 -11.34
N MET A 42 -10.88 -13.24 -11.48
CA MET A 42 -11.54 -11.97 -11.10
C MET A 42 -11.44 -11.69 -9.59
N LEU A 43 -11.58 -12.72 -8.75
CA LEU A 43 -11.39 -12.59 -7.30
C LEU A 43 -9.94 -12.20 -6.94
N THR A 44 -8.96 -12.82 -7.59
CA THR A 44 -7.53 -12.52 -7.37
C THR A 44 -7.21 -11.08 -7.76
N PHE A 45 -7.76 -10.59 -8.87
CA PHE A 45 -7.58 -9.21 -9.30
C PHE A 45 -8.22 -8.21 -8.32
N SER A 46 -9.42 -8.52 -7.82
CA SER A 46 -10.10 -7.66 -6.83
C SER A 46 -9.31 -7.55 -5.53
N THR A 47 -8.71 -8.64 -5.03
CA THR A 47 -7.90 -8.58 -3.81
C THR A 47 -6.61 -7.81 -4.01
N VAL A 48 -5.98 -7.92 -5.19
CA VAL A 48 -4.76 -7.16 -5.52
C VAL A 48 -5.04 -5.65 -5.56
N GLN A 49 -6.16 -5.22 -6.15
CA GLN A 49 -6.52 -3.80 -6.23
C GLN A 49 -6.63 -3.12 -4.86
N HIS A 50 -7.23 -3.79 -3.87
CA HIS A 50 -7.34 -3.25 -2.52
C HIS A 50 -5.95 -3.12 -1.85
N THR A 51 -5.07 -4.11 -2.04
CA THR A 51 -3.73 -4.08 -1.44
C THR A 51 -2.85 -2.97 -2.02
N THR A 52 -2.90 -2.73 -3.34
CA THR A 52 -2.13 -1.65 -3.97
C THR A 52 -2.57 -0.28 -3.44
N ALA A 53 -3.87 -0.03 -3.35
CA ALA A 53 -4.38 1.23 -2.82
C ALA A 53 -3.94 1.49 -1.38
N THR A 54 -3.91 0.44 -0.54
CA THR A 54 -3.40 0.57 0.84
C THR A 54 -1.91 0.88 0.89
N GLN A 55 -1.11 0.26 0.03
CA GLN A 55 0.33 0.50 -0.05
C GLN A 55 0.64 1.93 -0.53
N ASP A 56 -0.11 2.45 -1.49
CA ASP A 56 0.06 3.83 -1.97
C ASP A 56 -0.24 4.86 -0.87
N MET A 57 -1.31 4.61 -0.10
CA MET A 57 -1.67 5.43 1.07
C MET A 57 -0.59 5.39 2.14
N GLU A 58 -0.09 4.20 2.49
CA GLU A 58 0.99 4.06 3.47
C GLU A 58 2.30 4.69 2.99
N GLY A 59 2.63 4.58 1.70
CA GLY A 59 3.77 5.24 1.09
C GLY A 59 3.71 6.76 1.20
N THR A 60 2.51 7.34 1.06
CA THR A 60 2.27 8.77 1.24
C THR A 60 2.40 9.18 2.71
N ARG A 61 1.85 8.39 3.64
CA ARG A 61 1.98 8.64 5.08
C ARG A 61 3.43 8.56 5.55
N ALA A 62 4.18 7.57 5.07
CA ALA A 62 5.61 7.43 5.32
C ALA A 62 6.40 8.67 4.84
N TYR A 63 6.05 9.20 3.65
CA TYR A 63 6.66 10.42 3.13
C TYR A 63 6.38 11.63 4.05
N GLN A 64 5.12 11.81 4.46
CA GLN A 64 4.77 12.89 5.37
C GLN A 64 5.45 12.73 6.74
N ALA A 65 5.55 11.50 7.27
CA ALA A 65 6.27 11.21 8.50
C ALA A 65 7.77 11.56 8.38
N ALA A 66 8.45 11.14 7.33
CA ALA A 66 9.84 11.52 7.09
C ALA A 66 9.99 13.05 6.95
N ARG A 67 9.02 13.73 6.33
CA ARG A 67 9.04 15.20 6.24
C ARG A 67 8.97 15.85 7.62
N THR A 68 8.12 15.36 8.52
CA THR A 68 8.08 15.89 9.89
C THR A 68 9.42 15.77 10.61
N GLY A 69 10.20 14.72 10.34
CA GLY A 69 11.56 14.57 10.86
C GLY A 69 12.53 15.61 10.34
N ILE A 70 12.45 15.96 9.06
CA ILE A 70 13.24 17.07 8.49
C ILE A 70 12.85 18.41 9.13
N GLU A 71 11.55 18.70 9.25
CA GLU A 71 11.08 19.95 9.86
C GLU A 71 11.54 20.08 11.33
N TRP A 72 11.50 18.97 12.07
CA TRP A 72 12.04 18.94 13.43
C TRP A 72 13.56 19.20 13.45
N GLY A 73 14.34 18.54 12.59
CA GLY A 73 15.79 18.74 12.52
C GLY A 73 16.16 20.18 12.13
N LEU A 74 15.45 20.73 11.15
CA LEU A 74 15.60 22.12 10.73
C LEU A 74 15.27 23.09 11.86
N TYR A 75 14.21 22.84 12.63
CA TYR A 75 13.86 23.63 13.80
C TYR A 75 15.00 23.64 14.84
N GLN A 76 15.63 22.49 15.11
CA GLN A 76 16.77 22.42 16.03
C GLN A 76 17.91 23.31 15.57
N VAL A 77 18.31 23.25 14.30
CA VAL A 77 19.46 24.03 13.81
C VAL A 77 19.14 25.51 13.62
N LEU A 78 17.92 25.87 13.24
CA LEU A 78 17.55 27.26 12.99
C LEU A 78 17.12 28.02 14.25
N GLN A 79 16.42 27.37 15.18
CA GLN A 79 15.79 28.06 16.31
C GLN A 79 16.42 27.75 17.67
N VAL A 80 17.27 26.72 17.80
CA VAL A 80 17.77 26.26 19.10
C VAL A 80 19.30 26.09 19.09
N PRO A 81 20.09 27.05 19.61
CA PRO A 81 19.69 28.30 20.24
C PRO A 81 19.26 29.38 19.21
N PRO A 82 18.40 30.33 19.61
CA PRO A 82 17.92 31.38 18.71
C PRO A 82 19.07 32.31 18.31
N PRO A 83 19.05 32.86 17.08
CA PRO A 83 20.01 33.89 16.66
C PRO A 83 20.06 35.06 17.66
N PRO A 84 21.24 35.64 17.95
CA PRO A 84 22.52 35.50 17.26
C PRO A 84 23.44 34.41 17.83
N ALA A 85 22.92 33.47 18.61
CA ALA A 85 23.74 32.41 19.19
C ALA A 85 24.47 31.58 18.10
N ALA A 86 25.64 31.06 18.48
CA ALA A 86 26.44 30.21 17.62
C ALA A 86 25.62 29.02 17.12
N ALA A 87 25.79 28.65 15.85
CA ALA A 87 25.07 27.55 15.24
C ALA A 87 25.32 26.25 16.04
N PRO A 88 24.27 25.51 16.42
CA PRO A 88 24.41 24.31 17.23
C PRO A 88 25.16 23.21 16.46
N VAL A 89 25.76 22.27 17.16
CA VAL A 89 26.22 21.01 16.53
C VAL A 89 25.02 20.16 16.12
N CYS A 90 25.22 19.24 15.18
CA CYS A 90 24.20 18.24 14.87
C CYS A 90 23.82 17.46 16.13
N PRO A 91 22.51 17.34 16.47
CA PRO A 91 22.09 16.31 17.39
C PRO A 91 22.44 14.95 16.78
N GLY A 92 22.91 14.01 17.61
CA GLY A 92 23.14 12.63 17.16
C GLY A 92 21.85 11.98 16.64
N PRO A 93 21.93 10.76 16.08
CA PRO A 93 20.76 10.06 15.57
C PRO A 93 19.62 10.05 16.59
N THR A 94 18.51 10.70 16.24
CA THR A 94 17.40 10.92 17.16
C THR A 94 16.15 10.25 16.61
N THR A 95 15.55 9.38 17.42
CA THR A 95 14.21 8.85 17.15
C THR A 95 13.19 9.83 17.70
N LEU A 96 12.27 10.28 16.86
CA LEU A 96 11.18 11.15 17.29
C LEU A 96 10.21 10.42 18.22
N PRO A 97 9.53 11.14 19.14
CA PRO A 97 8.40 10.60 19.86
C PRO A 97 7.32 10.04 18.91
N PRO A 98 6.50 9.08 19.36
CA PRO A 98 5.42 8.53 18.55
C PRO A 98 4.54 9.61 17.95
N LEU A 99 4.36 9.54 16.62
CA LEU A 99 3.49 10.46 15.89
C LEU A 99 2.02 10.13 16.15
N GLY A 100 1.16 11.16 16.11
CA GLY A 100 -0.29 11.02 16.28
C GLY A 100 -1.07 11.01 14.97
N GLY A 101 -2.39 10.80 15.07
CA GLY A 101 -3.33 10.93 13.96
C GLY A 101 -3.02 9.99 12.80
N ALA A 102 -3.03 10.52 11.58
CA ALA A 102 -2.82 9.73 10.36
C ALA A 102 -1.40 9.15 10.19
N LEU A 103 -0.45 9.56 11.04
CA LEU A 103 0.93 9.08 11.05
C LEU A 103 1.21 8.14 12.23
N ALA A 104 0.18 7.78 13.02
CA ALA A 104 0.33 6.82 14.09
C ALA A 104 0.88 5.48 13.58
N GLY A 105 1.79 4.88 14.33
CA GLY A 105 2.48 3.63 13.96
C GLY A 105 3.76 3.84 13.12
N PHE A 106 4.03 5.06 12.65
CA PHE A 106 5.32 5.36 12.02
C PHE A 106 6.38 5.71 13.06
N THR A 107 7.53 5.06 12.96
CA THR A 107 8.74 5.43 13.69
C THR A 107 9.62 6.25 12.77
N VAL A 108 10.02 7.45 13.22
CA VAL A 108 10.87 8.37 12.46
C VAL A 108 12.20 8.54 13.15
N THR A 109 13.28 8.26 12.44
CA THR A 109 14.65 8.53 12.87
C THR A 109 15.21 9.66 12.04
N VAL A 110 15.89 10.60 12.70
CA VAL A 110 16.54 11.75 12.08
C VAL A 110 18.02 11.68 12.40
N ASP A 111 18.83 11.63 11.35
CA ASP A 111 20.28 11.71 11.41
C ASP A 111 20.74 13.06 10.86
N CYS A 112 21.85 13.57 11.38
CA CYS A 112 22.39 14.89 11.04
C CYS A 112 23.90 14.80 10.87
N ILE A 113 24.38 15.26 9.73
CA ILE A 113 25.80 15.40 9.43
C ILE A 113 26.11 16.89 9.28
N LEU A 114 27.12 17.37 9.99
CA LEU A 114 27.61 18.74 9.91
C LEU A 114 28.94 18.75 9.15
N SER A 115 29.08 19.68 8.22
CA SER A 115 30.34 20.00 7.57
C SER A 115 30.60 21.51 7.56
N ASP A 116 31.83 21.90 7.88
CA ASP A 116 32.27 23.29 7.83
C ASP A 116 32.96 23.54 6.49
N HIS A 117 32.60 24.63 5.82
CA HIS A 117 33.18 25.06 4.55
C HIS A 117 33.64 26.51 4.66
N VAL A 118 34.68 26.90 3.92
CA VAL A 118 35.14 28.29 3.86
C VAL A 118 34.79 28.87 2.50
N GLU A 119 33.96 29.89 2.49
CA GLU A 119 33.51 30.59 1.28
C GLU A 119 33.87 32.07 1.42
N ALA A 120 34.67 32.59 0.48
CA ALA A 120 35.17 33.97 0.51
C ALA A 120 35.82 34.42 1.84
N GLY A 121 36.45 33.49 2.57
CA GLY A 121 37.08 33.74 3.86
C GLY A 121 36.12 33.71 5.06
N VAL A 122 34.85 33.39 4.85
CA VAL A 122 33.84 33.18 5.90
C VAL A 122 33.58 31.68 6.06
N THR A 123 33.57 31.19 7.31
CA THR A 123 33.18 29.81 7.59
C THR A 123 31.65 29.68 7.54
N VAL A 124 31.15 28.84 6.65
CA VAL A 124 29.74 28.48 6.48
C VAL A 124 29.55 27.06 6.99
N ARG A 125 28.53 26.84 7.83
CA ARG A 125 28.20 25.50 8.32
C ARG A 125 27.07 24.91 7.51
N VAL A 126 27.27 23.70 6.99
CA VAL A 126 26.29 22.97 6.20
C VAL A 126 25.79 21.77 7.00
N TYR A 127 24.48 21.72 7.20
CA TYR A 127 23.79 20.66 7.91
C TYR A 127 23.02 19.81 6.90
N GLN A 128 23.33 18.53 6.85
CA GLN A 128 22.59 17.56 6.06
C GLN A 128 21.78 16.66 7.00
N PHE A 129 20.46 16.79 6.91
CA PHE A 129 19.52 15.94 7.61
C PHE A 129 19.10 14.76 6.74
N THR A 130 19.04 13.58 7.35
CA THR A 130 18.43 12.39 6.77
C THR A 130 17.33 11.93 7.70
N SER A 131 16.08 11.99 7.25
CA SER A 131 14.94 11.47 8.02
C SER A 131 14.41 10.20 7.37
N THR A 132 14.32 9.13 8.16
CA THR A 132 13.81 7.83 7.75
C THR A 132 12.55 7.51 8.54
N ALA A 133 11.45 7.22 7.84
CA ALA A 133 10.18 6.81 8.43
C ALA A 133 9.82 5.38 8.06
N ILE A 134 9.50 4.54 9.04
CA ILE A 134 9.10 3.14 8.88
C ILE A 134 7.75 2.87 9.54
N ASN A 135 6.90 2.04 8.92
CA ASN A 135 5.54 1.73 9.42
C ASN A 135 5.48 0.62 10.49
N GLY A 136 6.61 0.26 11.10
CA GLY A 136 6.69 -0.75 12.18
C GLY A 136 6.52 -2.20 11.74
N ALA A 137 6.24 -2.46 10.46
CA ALA A 137 6.22 -3.80 9.91
C ALA A 137 7.65 -4.40 9.87
N THR A 138 7.74 -5.72 9.88
CA THR A 138 9.04 -6.41 9.76
C THR A 138 9.62 -6.20 8.37
N THR A 139 10.93 -5.92 8.32
CA THR A 139 11.67 -5.78 7.06
C THR A 139 11.52 -7.05 6.23
N GLY A 140 11.16 -6.89 4.95
CA GLY A 140 10.90 -8.00 4.03
C GLY A 140 9.46 -8.52 4.03
N SER A 141 8.58 -8.00 4.88
CA SER A 141 7.14 -8.27 4.76
C SER A 141 6.52 -7.50 3.57
N PRO A 142 5.44 -8.00 2.94
CA PRO A 142 4.71 -7.28 1.89
C PRO A 142 4.08 -5.95 2.34
N HIS A 143 3.97 -5.76 3.65
CA HIS A 143 3.46 -4.55 4.28
C HIS A 143 4.57 -3.62 4.76
N TYR A 144 5.84 -3.93 4.50
CA TYR A 144 6.95 -3.06 4.89
C TYR A 144 6.97 -1.80 4.03
N VAL A 145 6.88 -0.64 4.68
CA VAL A 145 6.98 0.66 4.03
C VAL A 145 8.04 1.49 4.74
N GLU A 146 9.02 1.95 3.96
CA GLU A 146 10.06 2.88 4.37
C GLU A 146 10.10 4.06 3.40
N ARG A 147 10.27 5.27 3.95
CA ARG A 147 10.64 6.46 3.18
C ARG A 147 11.80 7.17 3.85
N GLN A 148 12.83 7.48 3.06
CA GLN A 148 13.94 8.31 3.48
C GLN A 148 13.93 9.63 2.71
N LEU A 149 14.01 10.75 3.43
CA LEU A 149 14.17 12.08 2.88
C LEU A 149 15.48 12.69 3.35
N ARG A 150 16.08 13.52 2.48
CA ARG A 150 17.29 14.28 2.82
C ARG A 150 17.06 15.75 2.54
N ALA A 151 17.55 16.60 3.43
CA ALA A 151 17.53 18.04 3.28
C ALA A 151 18.86 18.63 3.73
N THR A 152 19.28 19.71 3.09
CA THR A 152 20.53 20.40 3.41
C THR A 152 20.23 21.87 3.68
N VAL A 153 20.81 22.42 4.73
CA VAL A 153 20.68 23.84 5.09
C VAL A 153 22.04 24.40 5.48
N SER A 154 22.36 25.60 5.02
CA SER A 154 23.54 26.34 5.45
C SER A 154 23.16 27.39 6.48
N ARG A 155 23.98 27.56 7.52
CA ARG A 155 23.86 28.63 8.53
C ARG A 155 25.19 29.34 8.72
#